data_AF-A0A353UI47-F1
#
_entry.id   AF-A0A353UI47-F1
#
_cell.length_a   1.000
_cell.length_b   1.000
_cell.length_c   1.000
_cell.angle_alpha   90.00
_cell.angle_beta   90.00
_cell.angle_gamma   90.00
#
_symmetry.space_group_name_H-M   'P 1'
#
loop_
_entity.id
_entity.type
_entity.pdbx_description
1 polymer ?
#
loop_
_entity_poly.entity_id
_entity_poly.type
_entity_poly.pdbx_seq_one_letter_code
_entity_poly.pdbx_strand_id
1 'polypeptide(L)'
;MRNNRRINKQGAATRPKKRRCLLKLFALVLLITGAYWGAKYAVDTARRTLFQVKEIVFSGNKHISESELKTIMGINGNESLLGLSSKELKARLLKSPWIKAVSFRKDFPHKFTVRIEESMPYALLEMNGRTFFIDDKGNRLEELKGEGIPFLPVISGDPFKNSSVFSEVLNLVRTMKDKGFIAVKDRIEIIIPHGAGPEDISMQVDGMLVKVGHGEYEEKLQRLLELEDEIMRRGIPVDYIDLRFANKVIVKPINEVIR
;
A
#
# COMPACT_ATOMS: atom_id res chain seq x y z
N MET A 1 20.00 -105.74 15.34
CA MET A 1 19.54 -104.86 16.44
C MET A 1 20.39 -103.60 16.45
N ARG A 2 19.73 -102.43 16.50
CA ARG A 2 20.13 -101.16 17.17
C ARG A 2 21.56 -100.60 16.94
N ASN A 3 21.79 -99.30 16.80
CA ASN A 3 20.96 -98.09 16.69
C ASN A 3 21.95 -96.91 16.65
N ASN A 4 21.61 -95.87 15.88
CA ASN A 4 21.92 -94.44 16.14
C ASN A 4 23.39 -93.97 16.16
N ARG A 5 23.75 -92.76 15.73
CA ARG A 5 22.97 -91.59 15.29
C ARG A 5 23.92 -90.71 14.47
N ARG A 6 23.41 -90.20 13.35
CA ARG A 6 23.99 -89.06 12.63
C ARG A 6 24.08 -87.87 13.58
N ILE A 7 25.24 -87.22 13.65
CA ILE A 7 25.34 -85.83 14.09
C ILE A 7 25.88 -85.01 12.92
N ASN A 8 24.91 -84.38 12.29
CA ASN A 8 25.03 -83.27 11.36
C ASN A 8 25.81 -82.13 12.06
N LYS A 9 26.94 -81.68 11.49
CA LYS A 9 27.49 -80.34 11.78
C LYS A 9 27.33 -79.50 10.52
N GLN A 10 26.19 -78.81 10.49
CA GLN A 10 25.80 -77.82 9.49
C GLN A 10 26.79 -76.65 9.47
N GLY A 11 27.22 -76.27 8.25
CA GLY A 11 27.31 -74.88 7.80
C GLY A 11 28.25 -73.91 8.52
N ALA A 12 29.56 -74.08 8.34
CA ALA A 12 30.53 -73.02 8.67
C ALA A 12 30.56 -71.92 7.59
N ALA A 13 29.95 -70.78 7.91
CA ALA A 13 30.40 -69.41 7.60
C ALA A 13 30.81 -69.03 6.15
N THR A 14 29.85 -68.92 5.23
CA THR A 14 30.01 -68.17 3.95
C THR A 14 29.71 -66.66 4.09
N ARG A 15 30.11 -66.01 5.18
CA ARG A 15 29.77 -64.59 5.48
C ARG A 15 30.87 -63.50 5.35
N PRO A 16 32.14 -63.72 4.91
CA PRO A 16 33.12 -62.63 4.84
C PRO A 16 32.94 -61.72 3.60
N LYS A 17 32.47 -62.25 2.46
CA LYS A 17 32.32 -61.46 1.21
C LYS A 17 31.14 -60.48 1.26
N LYS A 18 30.00 -60.88 1.83
CA LYS A 18 28.83 -59.99 2.00
C LYS A 18 29.10 -58.85 2.99
N ARG A 19 29.78 -59.12 4.12
CA ARG A 19 30.20 -58.08 5.08
C ARG A 19 31.18 -57.06 4.49
N ARG A 20 32.17 -57.51 3.69
CA ARG A 20 33.10 -56.61 2.98
C ARG A 20 32.38 -55.75 1.93
N CYS A 21 31.37 -56.29 1.25
CA CYS A 21 30.55 -55.53 0.30
C CYS A 21 29.71 -54.45 1.02
N LEU A 22 29.06 -54.81 2.14
CA LEU A 22 28.32 -53.88 2.99
C LEU A 22 29.20 -52.76 3.57
N LEU A 23 30.42 -53.08 4.02
CA LEU A 23 31.39 -52.09 4.50
C LEU A 23 31.84 -51.12 3.40
N LYS A 24 32.09 -51.61 2.18
CA LYS A 24 32.43 -50.77 1.03
C LYS A 24 31.26 -49.86 0.61
N LEU A 25 30.04 -50.39 0.63
CA LEU A 25 28.83 -49.61 0.35
C LEU A 25 28.62 -48.52 1.41
N PHE A 26 28.81 -48.85 2.69
CA PHE A 26 28.73 -47.89 3.78
C PHE A 26 29.80 -46.80 3.68
N ALA A 27 31.04 -47.17 3.34
CA ALA A 27 32.12 -46.20 3.11
C ALA A 27 31.83 -45.29 1.90
N LEU A 28 31.23 -45.82 0.83
CA LEU A 28 30.79 -45.02 -0.32
C LEU A 28 29.67 -44.04 0.06
N VAL A 29 28.68 -44.50 0.85
CA VAL A 29 27.61 -43.63 1.37
C VAL A 29 28.17 -42.54 2.27
N LEU A 30 29.15 -42.85 3.13
CA LEU A 30 29.84 -41.85 3.96
C LEU A 30 30.63 -40.85 3.12
N LEU A 31 31.30 -41.30 2.06
CA LEU A 31 32.00 -40.40 1.13
C LEU A 31 31.03 -39.48 0.40
N ILE A 32 29.92 -40.00 -0.11
CA ILE A 32 28.90 -39.21 -0.82
C ILE A 32 28.24 -38.21 0.13
N THR A 33 27.88 -38.63 1.35
CA THR A 33 27.28 -37.74 2.34
C THR A 33 28.28 -36.69 2.82
N GLY A 34 29.54 -37.06 3.07
CA GLY A 34 30.62 -36.13 3.40
C GLY A 34 30.88 -35.11 2.30
N ALA A 35 30.94 -35.54 1.03
CA ALA A 35 31.07 -34.66 -0.12
C ALA A 35 29.86 -33.72 -0.25
N TYR A 36 28.65 -34.21 -0.03
CA TYR A 36 27.42 -33.39 -0.03
C TYR A 36 27.45 -32.32 1.06
N TRP A 37 27.79 -32.67 2.30
CA TRP A 37 27.89 -31.71 3.41
C TRP A 37 29.03 -30.71 3.18
N GLY A 38 30.19 -31.15 2.70
CA GLY A 38 31.32 -30.29 2.36
C GLY A 38 30.98 -29.29 1.26
N ALA A 39 30.34 -29.75 0.18
CA ALA A 39 29.88 -28.88 -0.90
C ALA A 39 28.83 -27.88 -0.42
N LYS A 40 27.87 -28.33 0.41
CA LYS A 40 26.85 -27.44 1.01
C LYS A 40 27.50 -26.36 1.87
N TYR A 41 28.48 -26.72 2.70
CA TYR A 41 29.19 -25.76 3.55
C TYR A 41 29.97 -24.74 2.72
N ALA A 42 30.73 -25.19 1.72
CA ALA A 42 31.48 -24.30 0.83
C ALA A 42 30.59 -23.31 0.08
N VAL A 43 29.44 -23.77 -0.43
CA VAL A 43 28.44 -22.91 -1.08
C VAL A 43 27.84 -21.91 -0.09
N ASP A 44 27.51 -22.31 1.13
CA ASP A 44 26.94 -21.39 2.13
C ASP A 44 27.95 -20.31 2.55
N THR A 45 29.22 -20.69 2.74
CA THR A 45 30.30 -19.75 3.02
C THR A 45 30.49 -18.76 1.87
N ALA A 46 30.57 -19.23 0.62
CA ALA A 46 30.72 -18.38 -0.55
C ALA A 46 29.53 -17.42 -0.73
N ARG A 47 28.30 -17.87 -0.41
CA ARG A 47 27.10 -17.03 -0.43
C ARG A 47 27.16 -15.86 0.55
N ARG A 48 27.75 -16.07 1.72
CA ARG A 48 27.85 -15.04 2.76
C ARG A 48 28.98 -14.05 2.50
N THR A 49 30.10 -14.49 1.94
CA THR A 49 31.27 -13.62 1.70
C THR A 49 31.21 -12.87 0.37
N LEU A 50 30.78 -13.52 -0.70
CA LEU A 50 30.79 -12.90 -2.04
C LEU A 50 29.53 -12.08 -2.33
N PHE A 51 28.38 -12.49 -1.77
CA PHE A 51 27.09 -11.87 -2.05
C PHE A 51 26.51 -11.11 -0.85
N GLN A 52 27.36 -10.63 0.07
CA GLN A 52 26.89 -9.81 1.17
C GLN A 52 26.31 -8.50 0.66
N VAL A 53 25.16 -8.09 1.21
CA VAL A 53 24.57 -6.78 0.94
C VAL A 53 25.43 -5.70 1.58
N LYS A 54 26.19 -4.96 0.78
CA LYS A 54 27.02 -3.83 1.24
C LYS A 54 26.34 -2.49 1.05
N GLU A 55 25.52 -2.38 0.01
CA GLU A 55 24.87 -1.13 -0.39
C GLU A 55 23.39 -1.39 -0.62
N ILE A 56 22.54 -0.57 0.00
CA ILE A 56 21.10 -0.54 -0.25
C ILE A 56 20.78 0.86 -0.77
N VAL A 57 20.25 0.94 -1.99
CA VAL A 57 19.87 2.20 -2.62
C VAL A 57 18.36 2.28 -2.69
N PHE A 58 17.80 3.34 -2.13
CA PHE A 58 16.37 3.64 -2.24
C PHE A 58 16.16 4.67 -3.35
N SER A 59 14.98 4.60 -3.95
CA SER A 59 14.54 5.58 -4.94
C SER A 59 13.03 5.69 -4.92
N GLY A 60 12.51 6.88 -5.21
CA GLY A 60 11.08 7.17 -5.26
C GLY A 60 10.44 7.47 -3.90
N ASN A 61 11.22 7.43 -2.81
CA ASN A 61 10.80 7.93 -1.50
C ASN A 61 10.91 9.46 -1.44
N LYS A 62 9.84 10.13 -1.03
CA LYS A 62 9.75 11.58 -0.87
C LYS A 62 9.35 11.94 0.57
N HIS A 63 8.38 11.23 1.13
CA HIS A 63 7.90 11.42 2.49
C HIS A 63 8.63 10.50 3.47
N ILE A 64 8.89 9.25 3.09
CA ILE A 64 9.52 8.26 3.99
C ILE A 64 11.04 8.37 3.90
N SER A 65 11.70 8.47 5.06
CA SER A 65 13.16 8.50 5.13
C SER A 65 13.79 7.14 4.80
N GLU A 66 14.99 7.13 4.23
CA GLU A 66 15.72 5.87 3.99
C GLU A 66 15.98 5.07 5.28
N SER A 67 16.21 5.76 6.41
CA SER A 67 16.38 5.14 7.73
C SER A 67 15.14 4.39 8.19
N GLU A 68 13.96 4.95 7.94
CA GLU A 68 12.69 4.33 8.29
C GLU A 68 12.43 3.12 7.39
N LEU A 69 12.72 3.22 6.09
CA LEU A 69 12.61 2.11 5.15
C LEU A 69 13.55 0.95 5.51
N LYS A 70 14.79 1.25 5.91
CA LYS A 70 15.73 0.23 6.43
C LYS A 70 15.18 -0.44 7.68
N THR A 71 14.62 0.33 8.61
CA THR A 71 13.98 -0.17 9.84
C THR A 71 12.81 -1.10 9.53
N ILE A 72 11.90 -0.71 8.62
CA ILE A 72 10.74 -1.51 8.23
C ILE A 72 11.18 -2.82 7.55
N MET A 73 12.21 -2.77 6.69
CA MET A 73 12.75 -3.97 6.05
C MET A 73 13.44 -4.90 7.06
N GLY A 74 14.05 -4.35 8.11
CA GLY A 74 14.76 -5.09 9.14
C GLY A 74 16.05 -5.75 8.64
N ILE A 75 16.71 -5.14 7.65
CA ILE A 75 17.95 -5.65 7.05
C ILE A 75 19.14 -5.03 7.78
N ASN A 76 19.98 -5.88 8.38
CA ASN A 76 21.11 -5.44 9.22
C ASN A 76 22.47 -5.48 8.48
N GLY A 77 22.49 -5.53 7.14
CA GLY A 77 23.72 -5.50 6.31
C GLY A 77 24.59 -6.78 6.33
N ASN A 78 24.25 -7.77 7.16
CA ASN A 78 24.95 -9.07 7.22
C ASN A 78 24.26 -10.17 6.42
N GLU A 79 23.21 -9.82 5.66
CA GLU A 79 22.43 -10.78 4.89
C GLU A 79 23.04 -11.00 3.50
N SER A 80 22.87 -12.21 2.97
CA SER A 80 23.26 -12.53 1.60
C SER A 80 22.18 -12.08 0.62
N LEU A 81 22.58 -11.38 -0.44
CA LEU A 81 21.72 -10.93 -1.53
C LEU A 81 20.95 -12.10 -2.18
N LEU A 82 21.56 -13.30 -2.21
CA LEU A 82 20.91 -14.52 -2.72
C LEU A 82 19.81 -15.02 -1.77
N GLY A 83 20.00 -14.87 -0.46
CA GLY A 83 19.05 -15.29 0.56
C GLY A 83 17.89 -14.32 0.80
N LEU A 84 18.01 -13.07 0.34
CA LEU A 84 16.96 -12.07 0.49
C LEU A 84 15.66 -12.47 -0.23
N SER A 85 14.59 -12.62 0.53
CA SER A 85 13.23 -12.87 0.03
C SER A 85 12.56 -11.54 -0.32
N SER A 86 12.56 -11.17 -1.61
CA SER A 86 11.86 -9.97 -2.09
C SER A 86 10.37 -9.99 -1.74
N LYS A 87 9.76 -11.17 -1.63
CA LYS A 87 8.35 -11.33 -1.26
C LYS A 87 8.10 -10.92 0.20
N GLU A 88 8.95 -11.38 1.13
CA GLU A 88 8.83 -11.01 2.54
C GLU A 88 9.12 -9.54 2.77
N LEU A 89 10.16 -8.99 2.12
CA LEU A 89 10.48 -7.56 2.19
C LEU A 89 9.33 -6.72 1.64
N LYS A 90 8.73 -7.14 0.51
CA LYS A 90 7.52 -6.50 -0.03
C LYS A 90 6.40 -6.47 1.01
N ALA A 91 6.12 -7.61 1.64
CA ALA A 91 5.06 -7.74 2.63
C ALA A 91 5.32 -6.89 3.89
N ARG A 92 6.59 -6.69 4.29
CA ARG A 92 6.95 -5.79 5.40
C ARG A 92 6.76 -4.33 5.03
N LEU A 93 7.26 -3.91 3.87
CA LEU A 93 7.16 -2.53 3.41
C LEU A 93 5.71 -2.11 3.15
N LEU A 94 4.90 -2.95 2.52
CA LEU A 94 3.47 -2.67 2.28
C LEU A 94 2.62 -2.61 3.55
N LYS A 95 3.18 -2.85 4.75
CA LYS A 95 2.49 -2.52 6.00
C LYS A 95 2.45 -1.03 6.27
N SER A 96 3.39 -0.27 5.71
CA SER A 96 3.33 1.19 5.74
C SER A 96 2.29 1.66 4.73
N PRO A 97 1.27 2.43 5.15
CA PRO A 97 0.20 2.82 4.25
C PRO A 97 0.67 3.89 3.23
N TRP A 98 1.76 4.59 3.54
CA TRP A 98 2.46 5.51 2.63
C TRP A 98 3.13 4.81 1.45
N ILE A 99 3.22 3.47 1.44
CA ILE A 99 3.85 2.71 0.36
C ILE A 99 2.78 2.05 -0.52
N LYS A 100 2.60 2.57 -1.73
CA LYS A 100 1.67 2.05 -2.73
C LYS A 100 2.21 0.80 -3.44
N ALA A 101 3.48 0.85 -3.84
CA ALA A 101 4.14 -0.28 -4.48
C ALA A 101 5.64 -0.30 -4.20
N VAL A 102 6.23 -1.49 -4.29
CA VAL A 102 7.68 -1.68 -4.16
C VAL A 102 8.16 -2.65 -5.22
N SER A 103 9.31 -2.33 -5.82
CA SER A 103 10.06 -3.23 -6.67
C SER A 103 11.50 -3.35 -6.17
N PHE A 104 12.05 -4.56 -6.33
CA PHE A 104 13.38 -4.89 -5.86
C PHE A 104 14.23 -5.35 -7.02
N ARG A 105 15.48 -4.89 -7.04
CA ARG A 105 16.51 -5.34 -7.98
C ARG A 105 17.76 -5.73 -7.21
N LYS A 106 18.29 -6.91 -7.53
CA LYS A 106 19.54 -7.43 -6.98
C LYS A 106 20.63 -7.12 -7.98
N ASP A 107 21.44 -6.11 -7.68
CA ASP A 107 22.57 -5.70 -8.49
C ASP A 107 23.82 -6.41 -7.94
N PHE A 108 24.06 -7.59 -8.47
CA PHE A 108 25.14 -8.45 -8.02
C PHE A 108 26.52 -7.78 -8.21
N PRO A 109 27.49 -8.08 -7.32
CA PRO A 109 27.39 -9.06 -6.24
C PRO A 109 26.87 -8.50 -4.90
N HIS A 110 26.87 -7.18 -4.67
CA HIS A 110 26.73 -6.62 -3.31
C HIS A 110 25.72 -5.46 -3.16
N LYS A 111 25.01 -5.08 -4.23
CA LYS A 111 24.09 -3.95 -4.24
C LYS A 111 22.63 -4.41 -4.31
N PHE A 112 21.78 -3.80 -3.49
CA PHE A 112 20.34 -4.04 -3.46
C PHE A 112 19.59 -2.75 -3.71
N THR A 113 18.93 -2.66 -4.86
CA THR A 113 18.17 -1.47 -5.25
C THR A 113 16.70 -1.69 -4.92
N VAL A 114 16.12 -0.77 -4.15
CA VAL A 114 14.71 -0.74 -3.76
C VAL A 114 14.07 0.47 -4.40
N ARG A 115 13.08 0.26 -5.27
CA ARG A 115 12.26 1.36 -5.81
C ARG A 115 10.90 1.34 -5.14
N ILE A 116 10.51 2.50 -4.65
CA ILE A 116 9.28 2.72 -3.88
C ILE A 116 8.40 3.65 -4.69
N GLU A 117 7.14 3.28 -4.80
CA GLU A 117 6.07 4.17 -5.24
C GLU A 117 5.29 4.55 -3.98
N GLU A 118 5.37 5.82 -3.58
CA GLU A 118 4.62 6.34 -2.44
C GLU A 118 3.15 6.59 -2.81
N SER A 119 2.27 6.35 -1.83
CA SER A 119 0.88 6.79 -1.87
C SER A 119 0.85 8.30 -1.72
N MET A 120 0.18 9.00 -2.63
CA MET A 120 0.01 10.46 -2.53
C MET A 120 -1.32 10.80 -1.86
N PRO A 121 -1.32 11.72 -0.89
CA PRO A 121 -2.56 12.16 -0.27
C PRO A 121 -3.40 12.92 -1.31
N TYR A 122 -4.68 12.56 -1.39
CA TYR A 122 -5.66 13.12 -2.32
C TYR A 122 -6.71 13.97 -1.63
N ALA A 123 -7.10 13.58 -0.42
CA ALA A 123 -8.02 14.32 0.43
C ALA A 123 -7.73 14.03 1.90
N LEU A 124 -8.33 14.83 2.76
CA LEU A 124 -8.42 14.60 4.19
C LEU A 124 -9.80 14.03 4.50
N LEU A 125 -9.87 13.03 5.37
CA LEU A 125 -11.11 12.46 5.84
C LEU A 125 -11.26 12.79 7.32
N GLU A 126 -12.27 13.59 7.66
CA GLU A 126 -12.64 13.89 9.03
C GLU A 126 -13.78 12.97 9.48
N MET A 127 -13.51 12.15 10.48
CA MET A 127 -14.46 11.20 11.03
C MET A 127 -14.24 11.03 12.53
N ASN A 128 -15.30 11.18 13.32
CA ASN A 128 -15.27 11.02 14.78
C ASN A 128 -14.22 11.90 15.48
N GLY A 129 -14.04 13.15 15.01
CA GLY A 129 -13.08 14.11 15.58
C GLY A 129 -11.61 13.78 15.29
N ARG A 130 -11.35 12.91 14.31
CA ARG A 130 -10.00 12.58 13.84
C ARG A 130 -9.93 12.81 12.33
N THR A 131 -8.78 13.29 11.88
CA THR A 131 -8.53 13.58 10.47
C THR A 131 -7.47 12.64 9.93
N PHE A 132 -7.76 11.97 8.82
CA PHE A 132 -6.86 11.02 8.17
C PHE A 132 -6.56 11.47 6.75
N PHE A 133 -5.33 11.25 6.30
CA PHE A 133 -5.02 11.31 4.88
C PHE A 133 -5.64 10.13 4.15
N ILE A 134 -6.21 10.37 2.98
CA ILE A 134 -6.67 9.31 2.07
C ILE A 134 -6.04 9.45 0.69
N ASP A 135 -5.75 8.33 0.04
CA ASP A 135 -5.21 8.29 -1.32
C ASP A 135 -6.32 8.38 -2.40
N ASP A 136 -5.92 8.33 -3.67
CA ASP A 136 -6.81 8.38 -4.83
C ASP A 136 -7.83 7.24 -4.87
N LYS A 137 -7.54 6.12 -4.20
CA LYS A 137 -8.40 4.93 -4.09
C LYS A 137 -9.21 4.92 -2.79
N GLY A 138 -9.03 5.92 -1.93
CA GLY A 138 -9.67 6.03 -0.64
C GLY A 138 -9.08 5.13 0.44
N ASN A 139 -7.86 4.61 0.26
CA ASN A 139 -7.14 3.96 1.35
C ASN A 139 -6.72 5.00 2.37
N ARG A 140 -6.92 4.69 3.66
CA ARG A 140 -6.43 5.54 4.76
C ARG A 140 -4.92 5.40 4.87
N LEU A 141 -4.24 6.55 4.87
CA LEU A 141 -2.80 6.68 5.08
C LEU A 141 -2.53 6.85 6.58
N GLU A 142 -2.12 8.03 7.00
CA GLU A 142 -1.85 8.37 8.39
C GLU A 142 -2.88 9.34 8.96
N GLU A 143 -3.03 9.32 10.28
CA GLU A 143 -3.77 10.35 11.02
C GLU A 143 -2.99 11.67 11.00
N LEU A 144 -3.63 12.75 10.59
CA LEU A 144 -3.04 14.09 10.64
C LEU A 144 -2.90 14.51 12.12
N LYS A 145 -1.65 14.63 12.57
CA LYS A 145 -1.29 15.07 13.93
C LYS A 145 -0.51 16.37 13.85
N GLY A 146 -1.18 17.50 14.04
CA GLY A 146 -0.55 18.83 14.04
C GLY A 146 -1.45 19.91 13.43
N GLU A 147 -1.00 21.16 13.49
CA GLU A 147 -1.81 22.35 13.15
C GLU A 147 -1.65 22.83 11.68
N GLY A 148 -0.95 22.07 10.83
CA GLY A 148 -0.84 22.38 9.40
C GLY A 148 -1.77 21.51 8.58
N ILE A 149 -2.96 22.02 8.23
CA ILE A 149 -3.84 21.35 7.27
C ILE A 149 -3.25 21.58 5.87
N PRO A 150 -2.74 20.54 5.19
CA PRO A 150 -2.27 20.70 3.82
C PRO A 150 -3.43 21.09 2.92
N PHE A 151 -3.10 21.78 1.84
CA PHE A 151 -4.06 22.27 0.86
C PHE A 151 -4.70 21.09 0.09
N LEU A 152 -5.69 20.46 0.71
CA LEU A 152 -6.40 19.28 0.24
C LEU A 152 -7.90 19.41 0.59
N PRO A 153 -8.81 18.89 -0.25
CA PRO A 153 -10.22 18.81 0.10
C PRO A 153 -10.42 18.00 1.38
N VAL A 154 -11.28 18.50 2.27
CA VAL A 154 -11.70 17.78 3.47
C VAL A 154 -13.01 17.07 3.17
N ILE A 155 -13.13 15.81 3.56
CA ILE A 155 -14.36 15.02 3.48
C ILE A 155 -14.85 14.84 4.91
N SER A 156 -15.97 15.48 5.22
CA SER A 156 -16.61 15.45 6.54
C SER A 156 -17.73 14.42 6.55
N GLY A 157 -17.54 13.34 7.33
CA GLY A 157 -18.49 12.24 7.47
C GLY A 157 -17.82 10.86 7.34
N ASP A 158 -18.63 9.80 7.47
CA ASP A 158 -18.16 8.42 7.31
C ASP A 158 -18.65 7.84 5.98
N PRO A 159 -17.88 8.00 4.88
CA PRO A 159 -18.29 7.45 3.59
C PRO A 159 -18.16 5.93 3.55
N PHE A 160 -17.39 5.29 4.44
CA PHE A 160 -17.16 3.85 4.40
C PHE A 160 -18.40 3.03 4.75
N LYS A 161 -19.42 3.65 5.37
CA LYS A 161 -20.72 3.02 5.62
C LYS A 161 -21.52 2.76 4.35
N ASN A 162 -21.32 3.56 3.31
CA ASN A 162 -22.06 3.46 2.04
C ASN A 162 -21.07 3.48 0.86
N SER A 163 -20.82 2.30 0.28
CA SER A 163 -19.87 2.14 -0.82
C SER A 163 -20.21 3.00 -2.05
N SER A 164 -21.49 3.25 -2.31
CA SER A 164 -21.93 4.09 -3.43
C SER A 164 -21.60 5.56 -3.19
N VAL A 165 -21.87 6.08 -1.98
CA VAL A 165 -21.49 7.45 -1.61
C VAL A 165 -19.97 7.61 -1.63
N PHE A 166 -19.23 6.63 -1.12
CA PHE A 166 -17.77 6.66 -1.16
C PHE A 166 -17.22 6.72 -2.57
N SER A 167 -17.73 5.90 -3.50
CA SER A 167 -17.27 5.95 -4.90
C SER A 167 -17.55 7.29 -5.56
N GLU A 168 -18.71 7.88 -5.28
CA GLU A 168 -19.12 9.18 -5.83
C GLU A 168 -18.25 10.31 -5.28
N VAL A 169 -17.98 10.33 -3.97
CA VAL A 169 -17.09 11.32 -3.34
C VAL A 169 -15.66 11.19 -3.87
N LEU A 170 -15.13 9.98 -4.02
CA LEU A 170 -13.81 9.79 -4.63
C LEU A 170 -13.79 10.26 -6.08
N ASN A 171 -14.85 10.03 -6.84
CA ASN A 171 -14.96 10.49 -8.22
C ASN A 171 -15.03 12.02 -8.30
N LEU A 172 -15.78 12.66 -7.40
CA LEU A 172 -15.83 14.11 -7.26
C LEU A 172 -14.44 14.69 -6.97
N VAL A 173 -13.74 14.17 -5.95
CA VAL A 173 -12.39 14.64 -5.58
C VAL A 173 -11.39 14.43 -6.73
N ARG A 174 -11.45 13.29 -7.42
CA ARG A 174 -10.61 13.05 -8.61
C ARG A 174 -10.88 14.08 -9.69
N THR A 175 -12.14 14.31 -10.02
CA THR A 175 -12.54 15.29 -11.03
C THR A 175 -12.09 16.70 -10.65
N MET A 176 -12.25 17.10 -9.39
CA MET A 176 -11.76 18.38 -8.88
C MET A 176 -10.25 18.53 -9.08
N LYS A 177 -9.47 17.49 -8.80
CA LYS A 177 -8.03 17.51 -8.98
C LYS A 177 -7.64 17.58 -10.46
N ASP A 178 -8.23 16.73 -11.29
CA ASP A 178 -7.92 16.60 -12.71
C ASP A 178 -8.25 17.89 -13.49
N LYS A 179 -9.32 18.59 -13.08
CA LYS A 179 -9.72 19.89 -13.64
C LYS A 179 -9.02 21.08 -12.99
N GLY A 180 -8.12 20.86 -12.04
CA GLY A 180 -7.43 21.93 -11.32
C GLY A 180 -8.32 22.77 -10.42
N PHE A 181 -9.55 22.33 -10.13
CA PHE A 181 -10.50 23.02 -9.26
C PHE A 181 -9.94 23.20 -7.84
N ILE A 182 -9.20 22.20 -7.33
CA ILE A 182 -8.54 22.31 -6.03
C ILE A 182 -7.55 23.48 -6.03
N ALA A 183 -6.76 23.65 -7.10
CA ALA A 183 -5.68 24.64 -7.13
C ALA A 183 -6.14 26.11 -7.21
N VAL A 184 -7.42 26.36 -7.51
CA VAL A 184 -7.99 27.71 -7.69
C VAL A 184 -8.93 28.13 -6.56
N LYS A 185 -9.10 27.27 -5.55
CA LYS A 185 -9.92 27.54 -4.36
C LYS A 185 -9.03 27.72 -3.15
N ASP A 186 -9.58 28.23 -2.04
CA ASP A 186 -8.87 28.39 -0.77
C ASP A 186 -9.26 27.29 0.23
N ARG A 187 -10.53 26.88 0.24
CA ARG A 187 -11.01 25.82 1.12
C ARG A 187 -12.15 25.04 0.46
N ILE A 188 -12.00 23.71 0.44
CA ILE A 188 -13.03 22.79 -0.05
C ILE A 188 -13.34 21.79 1.06
N GLU A 189 -14.59 21.74 1.48
CA GLU A 189 -15.10 20.76 2.45
C GLU A 189 -16.31 20.03 1.87
N ILE A 190 -16.18 18.75 1.57
CA ILE A 190 -17.24 17.87 1.10
C ILE A 190 -17.98 17.32 2.32
N ILE A 191 -19.29 17.57 2.39
CA ILE A 191 -20.14 17.23 3.51
C ILE A 191 -21.03 16.05 3.11
N ILE A 192 -20.93 14.97 3.89
CA ILE A 192 -21.73 13.75 3.71
C ILE A 192 -22.64 13.60 4.94
N PRO A 193 -23.95 13.91 4.83
CA PRO A 193 -24.85 13.76 5.95
C PRO A 193 -24.98 12.29 6.39
N HIS A 194 -25.28 12.07 7.67
CA HIS A 194 -25.36 10.71 8.21
C HIS A 194 -26.56 9.94 7.61
N GLY A 195 -26.29 8.78 7.01
CA GLY A 195 -27.33 7.94 6.39
C GLY A 195 -27.80 8.45 5.02
N ALA A 196 -27.10 9.42 4.44
CA ALA A 196 -27.46 10.06 3.20
C ALA A 196 -27.08 9.24 1.97
N GLY A 197 -27.78 9.49 0.86
CA GLY A 197 -27.49 8.90 -0.44
C GLY A 197 -26.52 9.76 -1.27
N PRO A 198 -26.07 9.28 -2.43
CA PRO A 198 -25.26 10.07 -3.38
C PRO A 198 -25.89 11.41 -3.79
N GLU A 199 -27.21 11.53 -3.78
CA GLU A 199 -27.99 12.73 -4.07
C GLU A 199 -27.83 13.86 -3.03
N ASP A 200 -27.39 13.51 -1.83
CA ASP A 200 -27.26 14.42 -0.69
C ASP A 200 -25.83 14.96 -0.51
N ILE A 201 -24.91 14.58 -1.41
CA ILE A 201 -23.54 15.08 -1.41
C ILE A 201 -23.58 16.60 -1.59
N SER A 202 -23.01 17.31 -0.63
CA SER A 202 -22.85 18.76 -0.66
C SER A 202 -21.39 19.11 -0.40
N MET A 203 -20.99 20.33 -0.73
CA MET A 203 -19.67 20.84 -0.43
C MET A 203 -19.75 22.31 -0.04
N GLN A 204 -18.81 22.75 0.77
CA GLN A 204 -18.53 24.13 1.04
C GLN A 204 -17.26 24.53 0.29
N VAL A 205 -17.37 25.53 -0.59
CA VAL A 205 -16.25 26.07 -1.36
C VAL A 205 -16.10 27.53 -0.96
N ASP A 206 -14.97 27.88 -0.34
CA ASP A 206 -14.65 29.24 0.14
C ASP A 206 -15.78 29.88 0.98
N GLY A 207 -16.46 29.05 1.77
CA GLY A 207 -17.59 29.43 2.62
C GLY A 207 -18.98 29.30 1.98
N MET A 208 -19.07 29.20 0.65
CA MET A 208 -20.33 29.04 -0.08
C MET A 208 -20.82 27.58 -0.05
N LEU A 209 -22.07 27.36 0.34
CA LEU A 209 -22.68 26.03 0.32
C LEU A 209 -23.13 25.67 -1.10
N VAL A 210 -22.66 24.52 -1.60
CA VAL A 210 -23.00 23.99 -2.91
C VAL A 210 -23.58 22.58 -2.77
N LYS A 211 -24.82 22.37 -3.22
CA LYS A 211 -25.43 21.04 -3.31
C LYS A 211 -25.04 20.40 -4.63
N VAL A 212 -24.32 19.29 -4.59
CA VAL A 212 -23.70 18.67 -5.77
C VAL A 212 -24.49 17.46 -6.26
N GLY A 213 -24.91 16.60 -5.32
CA GLY A 213 -25.46 15.28 -5.64
C GLY A 213 -24.45 14.37 -6.34
N HIS A 214 -24.94 13.46 -7.18
CA HIS A 214 -24.14 12.44 -7.86
C HIS A 214 -23.98 12.71 -9.36
N GLY A 215 -22.91 12.19 -9.95
CA GLY A 215 -22.66 12.24 -11.40
C GLY A 215 -22.41 13.63 -12.01
N GLU A 216 -22.01 13.63 -13.28
CA GLU A 216 -21.76 14.84 -14.11
C GLU A 216 -20.86 15.88 -13.42
N TYR A 217 -19.85 15.40 -12.68
CA TYR A 217 -19.02 16.25 -11.84
C TYR A 217 -18.20 17.25 -12.65
N GLU A 218 -17.77 16.88 -13.84
CA GLU A 218 -17.02 17.79 -14.72
C GLU A 218 -17.89 18.98 -15.13
N GLU A 219 -19.08 18.71 -15.65
CA GLU A 219 -20.03 19.74 -16.08
C GLU A 219 -20.50 20.60 -14.91
N LYS A 220 -20.77 19.99 -13.75
CA LYS A 220 -21.19 20.70 -12.54
C LYS A 220 -20.10 21.64 -12.02
N LEU A 221 -18.85 21.17 -11.93
CA LEU A 221 -17.73 21.98 -11.45
C LEU A 221 -17.41 23.13 -12.43
N GLN A 222 -17.50 22.88 -13.74
CA GLN A 222 -17.32 23.95 -14.73
C GLN A 222 -18.38 25.04 -14.58
N ARG A 223 -19.66 24.65 -14.48
CA ARG A 223 -20.76 25.62 -14.27
C ARG A 223 -20.61 26.40 -12.98
N LEU A 224 -20.12 25.75 -11.93
CA LEU A 224 -19.88 26.43 -10.65
C LEU A 224 -18.88 27.56 -10.81
N LEU A 225 -17.73 27.31 -11.48
CA LEU A 225 -16.73 28.34 -11.73
C LEU A 225 -17.29 29.51 -12.55
N GLU A 226 -18.03 29.21 -13.63
CA GLU A 226 -18.66 30.23 -14.47
C GLU A 226 -19.65 31.10 -13.69
N LEU A 227 -20.43 30.49 -12.79
CA LEU A 227 -21.42 31.18 -11.97
C LEU A 227 -20.81 31.99 -10.82
N GLU A 228 -19.79 31.46 -10.15
CA GLU A 228 -19.09 32.17 -9.08
C GLU A 228 -18.48 33.48 -9.60
N ASP A 229 -17.85 33.46 -10.78
CA ASP A 229 -17.32 34.65 -11.42
C ASP A 229 -18.41 35.70 -11.71
N GLU A 230 -19.61 35.26 -12.09
CA GLU A 230 -20.75 36.15 -12.32
C GLU A 230 -21.34 36.70 -11.00
N ILE A 231 -21.49 35.85 -9.99
CA ILE A 231 -21.99 36.22 -8.66
C ILE A 231 -21.07 37.26 -8.01
N MET A 232 -19.74 37.02 -8.06
CA MET A 232 -18.74 37.96 -7.54
C MET A 232 -18.76 39.29 -8.29
N ARG A 233 -18.80 39.27 -9.63
CA ARG A 233 -18.88 40.50 -10.44
C ARG A 233 -20.13 41.34 -10.14
N ARG A 234 -21.25 40.69 -9.84
CA ARG A 234 -22.52 41.35 -9.53
C ARG A 234 -22.69 41.68 -8.04
N GLY A 235 -21.81 41.19 -7.16
CA GLY A 235 -21.88 41.41 -5.72
C GLY A 235 -23.14 40.81 -5.06
N ILE A 236 -23.66 39.70 -5.59
CA ILE A 236 -24.90 39.10 -5.09
C ILE A 236 -24.57 38.24 -3.86
N PRO A 237 -25.16 38.50 -2.68
CA PRO A 237 -24.99 37.64 -1.52
C PRO A 237 -25.77 36.34 -1.71
N VAL A 238 -25.08 35.20 -1.72
CA VAL A 238 -25.66 33.87 -1.99
C VAL A 238 -25.60 33.00 -0.73
N ASP A 239 -26.74 32.41 -0.38
CA ASP A 239 -26.89 31.43 0.71
C ASP A 239 -26.38 30.06 0.25
N TYR A 240 -26.90 29.55 -0.88
CA TYR A 240 -26.41 28.33 -1.50
C TYR A 240 -26.59 28.29 -3.02
N ILE A 241 -25.80 27.42 -3.66
CA ILE A 241 -25.95 27.02 -5.06
C ILE A 241 -26.37 25.55 -5.13
N ASP A 242 -27.40 25.23 -5.92
CA ASP A 242 -27.84 23.85 -6.16
C ASP A 242 -27.52 23.41 -7.59
N LEU A 243 -26.58 22.47 -7.72
CA LEU A 243 -26.10 21.89 -8.96
C LEU A 243 -26.71 20.51 -9.26
N ARG A 244 -27.67 20.05 -8.45
CA ARG A 244 -28.26 18.71 -8.61
C ARG A 244 -29.11 18.56 -9.88
N PHE A 245 -29.44 19.66 -10.56
CA PHE A 245 -30.25 19.66 -11.76
C PHE A 245 -29.38 19.77 -13.02
N ALA A 246 -29.54 18.82 -13.94
CA ALA A 246 -28.66 18.67 -15.11
C ALA A 246 -28.55 19.93 -16.00
N ASN A 247 -29.60 20.74 -16.12
CA ASN A 247 -29.64 21.89 -17.05
C ASN A 247 -29.96 23.23 -16.36
N LYS A 248 -29.98 23.27 -15.03
CA LYS A 248 -30.35 24.48 -14.28
C LYS A 248 -29.52 24.57 -13.02
N VAL A 249 -29.12 25.78 -12.66
CA VAL A 249 -28.52 26.05 -11.36
C VAL A 249 -29.48 26.92 -10.56
N ILE A 250 -29.78 26.49 -9.33
CA ILE A 250 -30.63 27.27 -8.44
C ILE A 250 -29.72 28.02 -7.47
N VAL A 251 -29.74 29.33 -7.55
CA VAL A 251 -29.03 30.21 -6.62
C VAL A 251 -30.04 30.78 -5.66
N LYS A 252 -29.85 30.53 -4.36
CA LYS A 252 -30.67 31.16 -3.33
C LYS A 252 -29.89 32.35 -2.75
N PRO A 253 -30.38 33.59 -2.87
CA PRO A 253 -29.75 34.73 -2.24
C PRO A 253 -29.95 34.73 -0.72
N ILE A 254 -29.05 35.39 0.00
CA ILE A 254 -29.24 35.66 1.43
C ILE A 254 -30.35 36.71 1.54
N ASN A 255 -31.51 36.31 2.06
CA ASN A 255 -32.51 37.29 2.47
C ASN A 255 -32.04 37.86 3.80
N GLU A 256 -31.52 39.08 3.80
CA GLU A 256 -31.39 39.85 5.05
C GLU A 256 -32.79 39.99 5.64
N VAL A 257 -33.05 39.29 6.74
CA VAL A 257 -34.19 39.59 7.60
C VAL A 257 -33.85 40.90 8.29
N ILE A 258 -34.18 42.03 7.65
CA ILE A 258 -34.18 43.33 8.30
C ILE A 258 -35.18 43.21 9.46
N ARG A 259 -34.63 43.25 10.68
CA ARG A 259 -35.38 43.12 11.93
C ARG A 259 -35.80 44.49 12.44
#